data_AF-F3Y8V6-F1
#
_entry.id   AF-F3Y8V6-F1
#
_cell.length_a   1.000
_cell.length_b   1.000
_cell.length_c   1.000
_cell.angle_alpha   90.00
_cell.angle_beta   90.00
_cell.angle_gamma   90.00
#
_symmetry.space_group_name_H-M   'P 1'
#
loop_
_entity.id
_entity.type
_entity.pdbx_description
1 polymer ?
#
loop_
_entity_poly.entity_id
_entity_poly.type
_entity_poly.pdbx_seq_one_letter_code
_entity_poly.pdbx_strand_id
1 'polypeptide(L)'
;MKSNHSANNPIDPKIEKMNQWVKERFDQLGRINRWQFLFYIFFLLITIFFLGISLLPTSYKNHYQKDQLNLERRIRKAEIERSDILAGKKQPTTASFKKVLDDNLANLGDYPKIEENYTVTIKDTNEKIVLNQNNIFISDNANILNQAIKDKVYYLNKQLAASTNGTQLEVITINHLPEGETIESYANKLFNQLGIGNKKENNGILYLISVGDRKFHLEVGYGLESLLPDAKVDDIINNRQVVDDFKNDKYSQGVDRVLDKVFPIINSKTALVDAMIANLHDEKQQK
;
A
#
# COMPACT_ATOMS: atom_id res chain seq x y z
N MET A 1 15.71 69.11 9.56
CA MET A 1 14.68 68.07 9.72
C MET A 1 14.31 67.55 8.33
N LYS A 2 14.48 66.24 8.09
CA LYS A 2 14.12 65.58 6.82
C LYS A 2 12.62 65.24 6.83
N SER A 3 11.91 65.54 5.75
CA SER A 3 10.69 64.82 5.36
C SER A 3 10.70 64.57 3.86
N ASN A 4 10.61 63.29 3.51
CA ASN A 4 10.50 62.78 2.14
C ASN A 4 9.08 62.99 1.61
N HIS A 5 8.94 63.49 0.38
CA HIS A 5 7.76 63.22 -0.45
C HIS A 5 8.22 62.87 -1.87
N SER A 6 7.80 61.68 -2.30
CA SER A 6 8.13 61.06 -3.58
C SER A 6 7.59 61.87 -4.74
N ALA A 7 8.47 62.17 -5.71
CA ALA A 7 8.11 62.80 -6.96
C ALA A 7 7.23 61.88 -7.82
N ASN A 8 6.09 62.40 -8.30
CA ASN A 8 5.39 61.85 -9.45
C ASN A 8 6.26 62.12 -10.68
N ASN A 9 6.85 61.05 -11.23
CA ASN A 9 7.66 61.15 -12.44
C ASN A 9 6.72 61.31 -13.66
N PRO A 10 6.97 62.27 -14.57
CA PRO A 10 6.14 62.44 -15.77
C PRO A 10 6.19 61.19 -16.65
N ILE A 11 5.04 60.78 -17.18
CA ILE A 11 4.91 59.65 -18.10
C ILE A 11 5.70 59.93 -19.38
N ASP A 12 6.50 58.96 -19.83
CA ASP A 12 7.33 59.07 -21.03
C ASP A 12 6.46 59.35 -22.28
N PRO A 13 6.76 60.39 -23.09
CA PRO A 13 6.03 60.72 -24.31
C PRO A 13 6.01 59.58 -25.36
N LYS A 14 6.93 58.61 -25.29
CA LYS A 14 6.83 57.36 -26.08
C LYS A 14 5.71 56.45 -25.60
N ILE A 15 5.49 56.36 -24.29
CA ILE A 15 4.42 55.55 -23.69
C ILE A 15 3.05 56.18 -24.00
N GLU A 16 2.96 57.51 -24.02
CA GLU A 16 1.73 58.21 -24.37
C GLU A 16 1.36 58.06 -25.86
N LYS A 17 2.35 58.15 -26.76
CA LYS A 17 2.16 57.83 -28.20
C LYS A 17 1.80 56.36 -28.43
N MET A 18 2.39 55.45 -27.65
CA MET A 18 2.08 54.01 -27.72
C MET A 18 0.64 53.73 -27.26
N ASN A 19 0.18 54.38 -26.19
CA ASN A 19 -1.19 54.24 -25.70
C ASN A 19 -2.22 54.83 -26.68
N GLN A 20 -1.92 55.93 -27.35
CA GLN A 20 -2.78 56.47 -28.42
C GLN A 20 -2.79 55.54 -29.64
N TRP A 21 -1.63 55.02 -30.07
CA TRP A 21 -1.54 54.07 -31.18
C TRP A 21 -2.31 52.78 -30.91
N VAL A 22 -2.23 52.23 -29.69
CA VAL A 22 -3.02 51.05 -29.27
C VAL A 22 -4.52 51.35 -29.32
N LYS A 23 -4.96 52.51 -28.81
CA LYS A 23 -6.37 52.89 -28.79
C LYS A 23 -6.95 53.09 -30.20
N GLU A 24 -6.21 53.77 -31.08
CA GLU A 24 -6.60 53.95 -32.49
C GLU A 24 -6.63 52.63 -33.27
N ARG A 25 -5.73 51.69 -32.96
CA ARG A 25 -5.70 50.36 -33.60
C ARG A 25 -6.86 49.47 -33.13
N PHE A 26 -7.31 49.63 -31.89
CA PHE A 26 -8.45 48.88 -31.34
C PHE A 26 -9.80 49.35 -31.90
N ASP A 27 -9.98 50.66 -32.12
CA ASP A 27 -11.23 51.21 -32.67
C ASP A 27 -11.44 50.88 -34.16
N GLN A 28 -10.35 50.65 -34.93
CA GLN A 28 -10.44 50.23 -36.33
C GLN A 28 -10.85 48.77 -36.54
N LEU A 29 -10.88 47.94 -35.50
CA LEU A 29 -11.29 46.53 -35.58
C LEU A 29 -12.81 46.30 -35.47
N GLY A 30 -13.62 47.36 -35.67
CA GLY A 30 -15.07 47.35 -35.56
C GLY A 30 -15.86 46.90 -36.80
N ARG A 31 -15.27 46.21 -37.78
CA ARG A 31 -16.01 45.78 -39.00
C ARG A 31 -15.64 44.41 -39.56
N ILE A 32 -15.13 43.50 -38.73
CA ILE A 32 -15.02 42.08 -39.09
C ILE A 32 -15.80 41.30 -38.02
N ASN A 33 -16.63 40.34 -38.44
CA ASN A 33 -17.50 39.57 -37.56
C ASN A 33 -16.71 39.05 -36.35
N ARG A 34 -17.00 39.56 -35.15
CA ARG A 34 -16.31 39.21 -33.89
C ARG A 34 -16.28 37.69 -33.67
N TRP A 35 -17.30 36.99 -34.17
CA TRP A 35 -17.38 35.54 -34.21
C TRP A 35 -16.30 34.87 -35.07
N GLN A 36 -15.98 35.40 -36.26
CA GLN A 36 -14.90 34.86 -37.08
C GLN A 36 -13.54 35.05 -36.43
N PHE A 37 -13.30 36.20 -35.80
CA PHE A 37 -12.04 36.47 -35.11
C PHE A 37 -11.83 35.53 -33.91
N LEU A 38 -12.87 35.30 -33.11
CA LEU A 38 -12.84 34.33 -32.02
C LEU A 38 -12.65 32.90 -32.54
N PHE A 39 -13.24 32.55 -33.69
CA PHE A 39 -13.04 31.25 -34.32
C PHE A 39 -11.59 31.04 -34.78
N TYR A 40 -10.95 32.05 -35.37
CA TYR A 40 -9.54 31.99 -35.75
C TYR A 40 -8.61 31.90 -34.53
N ILE A 41 -8.89 32.60 -33.43
CA ILE A 41 -8.12 32.48 -32.18
C ILE A 41 -8.26 31.08 -31.59
N PHE A 42 -9.48 30.53 -31.58
CA PHE A 42 -9.72 29.16 -31.11
C PHE A 42 -8.99 28.13 -31.96
N PHE A 43 -9.00 28.28 -33.29
CA PHE A 43 -8.28 27.40 -34.22
C PHE A 43 -6.75 27.55 -34.09
N LEU A 44 -6.25 28.76 -33.83
CA LEU A 44 -4.84 29.03 -33.54
C LEU A 44 -4.40 28.37 -32.23
N LEU A 45 -5.22 28.44 -31.18
CA LEU A 45 -4.93 27.78 -29.89
C LEU A 45 -4.96 26.25 -30.01
N ILE A 46 -5.91 25.71 -30.77
CA ILE A 46 -5.96 24.27 -31.09
C ILE A 46 -4.72 23.84 -31.86
N THR A 47 -4.32 24.58 -32.89
CA THR A 47 -3.13 24.25 -33.69
C THR A 47 -1.85 24.37 -32.89
N ILE A 48 -1.70 25.37 -32.01
CA ILE A 48 -0.57 25.48 -31.06
C ILE A 48 -0.59 24.34 -30.04
N PHE A 49 -1.76 23.91 -29.57
CA PHE A 49 -1.91 22.76 -28.68
C PHE A 49 -1.49 21.45 -29.36
N PHE A 50 -1.91 21.23 -30.61
CA PHE A 50 -1.50 20.06 -31.42
C PHE A 50 -0.03 20.11 -31.85
N LEU A 51 0.52 21.29 -32.18
CA LEU A 51 1.97 21.46 -32.42
C LEU A 51 2.79 21.29 -31.13
N GLY A 52 2.28 21.75 -29.98
CA GLY A 52 2.92 21.61 -28.67
C GLY A 52 3.02 20.16 -28.22
N ILE A 53 1.99 19.35 -28.49
CA ILE A 53 2.02 17.89 -28.31
C ILE A 53 3.06 17.22 -29.23
N SER A 54 3.28 17.80 -30.43
CA SER A 54 4.26 17.33 -31.41
C SER A 54 5.71 17.76 -31.07
N LEU A 55 5.87 18.76 -30.19
CA LEU A 55 7.15 19.36 -29.79
C LEU A 55 7.57 19.02 -28.35
N LEU A 56 6.86 18.12 -27.66
CA LEU A 56 7.36 17.56 -26.40
C LEU A 56 8.77 16.99 -26.65
N PRO A 57 9.78 17.36 -25.84
CA PRO A 57 11.15 16.90 -26.05
C PRO A 57 11.14 15.37 -26.11
N THR A 58 11.76 14.81 -27.14
CA THR A 58 11.83 13.36 -27.41
C THR A 58 12.24 12.56 -26.17
N SER A 59 13.03 13.15 -25.27
CA SER A 59 13.40 12.61 -23.97
C SER A 59 12.21 12.29 -23.04
N TYR A 60 11.19 13.15 -22.96
CA TYR A 60 10.01 12.91 -22.11
C TYR A 60 9.09 11.83 -22.69
N LYS A 61 8.85 11.87 -24.00
CA LYS A 61 8.07 10.84 -24.72
C LYS A 61 8.77 9.48 -24.67
N ASN A 62 10.09 9.45 -24.80
CA ASN A 62 10.91 8.24 -24.62
C ASN A 62 10.91 7.73 -23.18
N HIS A 63 10.84 8.61 -22.17
CA HIS A 63 10.80 8.17 -20.77
C HIS A 63 9.47 7.49 -20.44
N TYR A 64 8.34 8.12 -20.80
CA TYR A 64 7.01 7.52 -20.60
C TYR A 64 6.86 6.21 -21.38
N GLN A 65 7.31 6.15 -22.65
CA GLN A 65 7.31 4.91 -23.42
C GLN A 65 8.23 3.83 -22.82
N LYS A 66 9.40 4.20 -22.29
CA LYS A 66 10.33 3.26 -21.66
C LYS A 66 9.79 2.69 -20.35
N ASP A 67 9.08 3.50 -19.57
CA ASP A 67 8.44 3.08 -18.33
C ASP A 67 7.23 2.19 -18.59
N GLN A 68 6.39 2.54 -19.57
CA GLN A 68 5.30 1.69 -20.07
C GLN A 68 5.85 0.34 -20.57
N LEU A 69 6.93 0.35 -21.34
CA LEU A 69 7.56 -0.85 -21.89
C LEU A 69 8.32 -1.67 -20.83
N ASN A 70 8.69 -1.06 -19.70
CA ASN A 70 9.22 -1.77 -18.54
C ASN A 70 8.08 -2.44 -17.74
N LEU A 71 6.96 -1.73 -17.56
CA LEU A 71 5.76 -2.25 -16.91
C LEU A 71 5.17 -3.44 -17.68
N GLU A 72 5.02 -3.32 -19.00
CA GLU A 72 4.54 -4.40 -19.87
C GLU A 72 5.48 -5.61 -19.87
N ARG A 73 6.81 -5.38 -19.80
CA ARG A 73 7.77 -6.49 -19.66
C ARG A 73 7.63 -7.20 -18.31
N ARG A 74 7.34 -6.47 -17.22
CA ARG A 74 7.11 -7.06 -15.89
C ARG A 74 5.81 -7.87 -15.85
N ILE A 75 4.71 -7.32 -16.38
CA ILE A 75 3.42 -8.01 -16.51
C ILE A 75 3.59 -9.29 -17.32
N ARG A 76 4.18 -9.18 -18.53
CA ARG A 76 4.38 -10.32 -19.40
C ARG A 76 5.27 -11.40 -18.77
N LYS A 77 6.29 -11.00 -18.01
CA LYS A 77 7.16 -11.95 -17.29
C LYS A 77 6.38 -12.69 -16.20
N ALA A 78 5.54 -11.99 -15.43
CA ALA A 78 4.71 -12.58 -14.39
C ALA A 78 3.60 -13.48 -14.98
N GLU A 79 2.99 -13.10 -16.10
CA GLU A 79 2.01 -13.91 -16.83
C GLU A 79 2.62 -15.18 -17.43
N ILE A 80 3.83 -15.09 -17.99
CA ILE A 80 4.59 -16.25 -18.47
C ILE A 80 4.86 -17.20 -17.30
N GLU A 81 5.32 -16.67 -16.17
CA GLU A 81 5.57 -17.45 -14.96
C GLU A 81 4.30 -18.12 -14.42
N ARG A 82 3.18 -17.40 -14.37
CA ARG A 82 1.85 -17.94 -14.06
C ARG A 82 1.44 -19.05 -15.03
N SER A 83 1.62 -18.84 -16.34
CA SER A 83 1.26 -19.81 -17.37
C SER A 83 2.13 -21.07 -17.34
N ASP A 84 3.42 -20.92 -17.04
CA ASP A 84 4.37 -22.03 -16.92
C ASP A 84 4.07 -22.89 -15.68
N ILE A 85 3.61 -22.25 -14.59
CA ILE A 85 3.12 -22.91 -13.37
C ILE A 85 1.83 -23.68 -13.67
N LEU A 86 0.85 -23.05 -14.34
CA LEU A 86 -0.45 -23.67 -14.67
C LEU A 86 -0.33 -24.80 -15.71
N ALA A 87 0.61 -24.69 -16.64
CA ALA A 87 0.84 -25.68 -17.70
C ALA A 87 1.80 -26.82 -17.28
N GLY A 88 2.32 -26.80 -16.04
CA GLY A 88 3.26 -27.79 -15.54
C GLY A 88 4.62 -27.83 -16.27
N LYS A 89 4.90 -26.84 -17.13
CA LYS A 89 6.15 -26.71 -17.92
C LYS A 89 7.31 -26.21 -17.07
N LYS A 90 7.00 -25.46 -16.01
CA LYS A 90 7.86 -25.34 -14.83
C LYS A 90 7.22 -26.15 -13.72
N GLN A 91 7.84 -27.27 -13.34
CA GLN A 91 7.56 -27.79 -12.02
C GLN A 91 8.02 -26.74 -11.00
N PRO A 92 7.19 -26.35 -10.02
CA PRO A 92 7.70 -25.60 -8.89
C PRO A 92 8.83 -26.44 -8.31
N THR A 93 10.06 -25.92 -8.28
CA THR A 93 11.07 -26.53 -7.43
C THR A 93 10.46 -26.56 -6.03
N THR A 94 10.45 -27.76 -5.44
CA THR A 94 9.85 -28.21 -4.18
C THR A 94 8.38 -28.70 -4.25
N ALA A 95 8.24 -30.04 -4.32
CA ALA A 95 7.27 -30.96 -3.71
C ALA A 95 5.76 -30.62 -3.61
N SER A 96 4.90 -31.63 -3.39
CA SER A 96 3.47 -31.38 -3.11
C SER A 96 3.34 -30.42 -1.91
N PHE A 97 2.31 -29.55 -1.86
CA PHE A 97 2.10 -28.62 -0.74
C PHE A 97 2.28 -29.31 0.62
N LYS A 98 1.73 -30.53 0.76
CA LYS A 98 1.92 -31.36 1.96
C LYS A 98 3.39 -31.75 2.19
N LYS A 99 4.14 -32.13 1.16
CA LYS A 99 5.56 -32.50 1.29
C LYS A 99 6.47 -31.27 1.48
N VAL A 100 6.18 -30.11 0.90
CA VAL A 100 6.91 -28.85 1.20
C VAL A 100 6.63 -28.39 2.62
N LEU A 101 5.38 -28.48 3.05
CA LEU A 101 4.97 -28.26 4.43
C LEU A 101 5.75 -29.21 5.35
N ASP A 102 5.70 -30.53 5.12
CA ASP A 102 6.39 -31.55 5.90
C ASP A 102 7.93 -31.38 5.90
N ASP A 103 8.54 -31.07 4.75
CA ASP A 103 9.99 -30.84 4.59
C ASP A 103 10.43 -29.53 5.27
N ASN A 104 9.61 -28.47 5.21
CA ASN A 104 9.89 -27.22 5.92
C ASN A 104 9.74 -27.45 7.43
N LEU A 105 8.64 -28.05 7.89
CA LEU A 105 8.38 -28.45 9.29
C LEU A 105 9.53 -29.27 9.88
N ALA A 106 10.08 -30.23 9.12
CA ALA A 106 11.21 -31.05 9.54
C ALA A 106 12.51 -30.26 9.77
N ASN A 107 12.61 -29.04 9.21
CA ASN A 107 13.78 -28.15 9.32
C ASN A 107 13.52 -26.90 10.16
N LEU A 108 12.33 -26.77 10.79
CA LEU A 108 12.03 -25.64 11.68
C LEU A 108 12.56 -25.95 13.08
N GLY A 109 13.42 -25.08 13.62
CA GLY A 109 13.74 -25.10 15.05
C GLY A 109 12.49 -24.89 15.91
N ASP A 110 12.55 -25.32 17.18
CA ASP A 110 11.46 -25.14 18.14
C ASP A 110 11.12 -23.65 18.36
N TYR A 111 9.91 -23.39 18.85
CA TYR A 111 9.56 -22.09 19.44
C TYR A 111 10.61 -21.69 20.50
N PRO A 112 11.11 -20.45 20.49
CA PRO A 112 12.14 -20.02 21.42
C PRO A 112 11.63 -20.08 22.86
N LYS A 113 12.27 -20.90 23.71
CA LYS A 113 11.87 -21.09 25.11
C LYS A 113 12.29 -19.95 26.04
N ILE A 114 13.16 -19.05 25.56
CA ILE A 114 13.66 -17.90 26.31
C ILE A 114 13.04 -16.65 25.68
N GLU A 115 12.28 -15.90 26.47
CA GLU A 115 11.73 -14.61 26.07
C GLU A 115 12.77 -13.51 26.28
N GLU A 116 13.03 -12.71 25.23
CA GLU A 116 13.84 -11.50 25.31
C GLU A 116 12.94 -10.31 25.04
N ASN A 117 12.23 -9.90 26.10
CA ASN A 117 11.19 -8.90 26.00
C ASN A 117 11.77 -7.49 26.04
N TYR A 118 11.30 -6.62 25.14
CA TYR A 118 11.63 -5.20 25.11
C TYR A 118 10.38 -4.37 24.90
N THR A 119 10.41 -3.13 25.37
CA THR A 119 9.27 -2.23 25.28
C THR A 119 9.44 -1.24 24.15
N VAL A 120 8.43 -1.11 23.32
CA VAL A 120 8.34 -0.11 22.25
C VAL A 120 7.25 0.89 22.60
N THR A 121 7.62 2.17 22.64
CA THR A 121 6.64 3.26 22.69
C THR A 121 6.10 3.49 21.28
N ILE A 122 4.79 3.47 21.12
CA ILE A 122 4.17 3.70 19.81
C ILE A 122 4.05 5.21 19.57
N LYS A 123 4.58 5.66 18.43
CA LYS A 123 4.61 7.08 18.06
C LYS A 123 3.20 7.66 18.10
N ASP A 124 3.13 8.92 18.56
CA ASP A 124 1.89 9.67 18.70
C ASP A 124 0.88 9.02 19.66
N THR A 125 1.35 8.12 20.53
CA THR A 125 0.60 7.56 21.65
C THR A 125 1.48 7.56 22.91
N ASN A 126 0.86 7.45 24.09
CA ASN A 126 1.59 7.24 25.35
C ASN A 126 1.73 5.74 25.69
N GLU A 127 1.31 4.86 24.79
CA GLU A 127 1.26 3.42 25.04
C GLU A 127 2.58 2.72 24.77
N LYS A 128 2.79 1.66 25.55
CA LYS A 128 3.99 0.82 25.54
C LYS A 128 3.58 -0.61 25.28
N ILE A 129 4.09 -1.18 24.20
CA ILE A 129 3.90 -2.60 23.89
C ILE A 129 5.17 -3.38 24.23
N VAL A 130 5.00 -4.60 24.73
CA VAL A 130 6.09 -5.53 25.00
C VAL A 130 6.21 -6.48 23.82
N LEU A 131 7.35 -6.42 23.14
CA LEU A 131 7.69 -7.30 22.03
C LEU A 131 8.76 -8.29 22.48
N ASN A 132 8.79 -9.47 21.88
CA ASN A 132 9.83 -10.47 22.12
C ASN A 132 10.83 -10.47 20.96
N GLN A 133 12.09 -10.12 21.20
CA GLN A 133 13.12 -10.10 20.16
C GLN A 133 13.35 -11.48 19.53
N ASN A 134 13.18 -12.53 20.33
CA ASN A 134 13.35 -13.91 19.86
C ASN A 134 12.14 -14.40 19.05
N ASN A 135 10.99 -13.72 19.18
CA ASN A 135 9.78 -14.05 18.44
C ASN A 135 8.94 -12.80 18.19
N ILE A 136 9.27 -12.11 17.10
CA ILE A 136 8.57 -10.89 16.69
C ILE A 136 7.16 -11.14 16.17
N PHE A 137 6.80 -12.39 15.85
CA PHE A 137 5.51 -12.72 15.22
C PHE A 137 4.34 -12.74 16.20
N ILE A 138 4.59 -12.83 17.50
CA ILE A 138 3.55 -12.78 18.53
C ILE A 138 3.95 -11.82 19.65
N SER A 139 3.04 -10.91 19.99
CA SER A 139 3.12 -10.06 21.18
C SER A 139 1.80 -10.16 21.95
N ASP A 140 1.77 -10.96 23.01
CA ASP A 140 0.55 -11.26 23.78
C ASP A 140 0.45 -10.42 25.06
N ASN A 141 0.33 -9.10 24.94
CA ASN A 141 0.30 -8.18 26.10
C ASN A 141 -0.96 -8.32 26.96
N ALA A 142 -2.03 -8.88 26.40
CA ALA A 142 -3.25 -9.17 27.14
C ALA A 142 -3.26 -10.56 27.79
N ASN A 143 -2.23 -11.39 27.54
CA ASN A 143 -2.09 -12.75 28.07
C ASN A 143 -3.33 -13.63 27.80
N ILE A 144 -3.83 -13.61 26.57
CA ILE A 144 -5.04 -14.32 26.13
C ILE A 144 -4.75 -15.49 25.18
N LEU A 145 -3.50 -15.64 24.74
CA LEU A 145 -3.10 -16.68 23.80
C LEU A 145 -2.44 -17.85 24.54
N ASN A 146 -2.94 -19.05 24.30
CA ASN A 146 -2.28 -20.26 24.78
C ASN A 146 -1.01 -20.56 23.95
N GLN A 147 -0.17 -21.45 24.48
CA GLN A 147 1.10 -21.81 23.83
C GLN A 147 0.89 -22.41 22.43
N ALA A 148 -0.16 -23.22 22.23
CA ALA A 148 -0.43 -23.86 20.94
C ALA A 148 -0.65 -22.85 19.80
N ILE A 149 -1.32 -21.73 20.08
CA ILE A 149 -1.51 -20.66 19.09
C ILE A 149 -0.21 -19.88 18.86
N LYS A 150 0.56 -19.59 19.92
CA LYS A 150 1.88 -18.95 19.82
C LYS A 150 2.81 -19.78 18.93
N ASP A 151 2.85 -21.08 19.17
CA ASP A 151 3.61 -22.04 18.36
C ASP A 151 3.13 -22.05 16.91
N LYS A 152 1.81 -22.13 16.68
CA LYS A 152 1.23 -22.13 15.33
C LYS A 152 1.64 -20.89 14.54
N VAL A 153 1.44 -19.68 15.08
CA VAL A 153 1.81 -18.43 14.39
C VAL A 153 3.30 -18.41 14.04
N TYR A 154 4.16 -18.85 14.96
CA TYR A 154 5.59 -18.96 14.72
C TYR A 154 5.93 -19.91 13.56
N TYR A 155 5.35 -21.11 13.54
CA TYR A 155 5.56 -22.09 12.46
C TYR A 155 5.00 -21.63 11.11
N LEU A 156 3.83 -20.99 11.09
CA LEU A 156 3.27 -20.41 9.86
C LEU A 156 4.22 -19.36 9.28
N ASN A 157 4.77 -18.47 10.10
CA ASN A 157 5.72 -17.45 9.62
C ASN A 157 7.02 -18.04 9.09
N LYS A 158 7.53 -19.13 9.67
CA LYS A 158 8.68 -19.82 9.06
C LYS A 158 8.36 -20.38 7.69
N GLN A 159 7.16 -20.93 7.50
CA GLN A 159 6.73 -21.39 6.18
C GLN A 159 6.59 -20.24 5.20
N LEU A 160 6.03 -19.10 5.63
CA LEU A 160 5.97 -17.90 4.80
C LEU A 160 7.38 -17.46 4.41
N ALA A 161 8.32 -17.35 5.35
CA ALA A 161 9.70 -16.99 5.06
C ALA A 161 10.40 -17.94 4.06
N ALA A 162 10.06 -19.23 4.09
CA ALA A 162 10.63 -20.23 3.18
C ALA A 162 9.98 -20.26 1.78
N SER A 163 8.70 -19.87 1.67
CA SER A 163 7.90 -20.05 0.44
C SER A 163 7.57 -18.74 -0.28
N THR A 164 7.73 -17.62 0.42
CA THR A 164 7.38 -16.26 -0.04
C THR A 164 8.63 -15.36 -0.01
N ASN A 165 8.57 -14.22 -0.70
CA ASN A 165 9.66 -13.23 -0.66
C ASN A 165 9.64 -12.39 0.63
N GLY A 166 9.51 -13.04 1.79
CA GLY A 166 9.50 -12.40 3.12
C GLY A 166 8.13 -11.90 3.58
N THR A 167 7.04 -12.59 3.23
CA THR A 167 5.72 -12.33 3.83
C THR A 167 5.78 -12.60 5.34
N GLN A 168 5.17 -11.72 6.13
CA GLN A 168 5.11 -11.83 7.58
C GLN A 168 3.67 -11.66 8.06
N LEU A 169 3.29 -12.45 9.08
CA LEU A 169 2.00 -12.39 9.73
C LEU A 169 2.20 -12.28 11.24
N GLU A 170 1.92 -11.11 11.80
CA GLU A 170 2.07 -10.87 13.23
C GLU A 170 0.72 -10.86 13.94
N VAL A 171 0.68 -11.36 15.18
CA VAL A 171 -0.48 -11.29 16.06
C VAL A 171 -0.11 -10.48 17.30
N ILE A 172 -0.80 -9.38 17.52
CA ILE A 172 -0.60 -8.51 18.68
C ILE A 172 -1.90 -8.44 19.49
N THR A 173 -1.80 -8.71 20.78
CA THR A 173 -2.90 -8.53 21.73
C THR A 173 -2.55 -7.40 22.70
N ILE A 174 -3.54 -6.55 22.99
CA ILE A 174 -3.44 -5.44 23.94
C ILE A 174 -4.67 -5.45 24.86
N ASN A 175 -4.51 -4.88 26.05
CA ASN A 175 -5.62 -4.79 27.00
C ASN A 175 -6.65 -3.75 26.56
N HIS A 176 -6.20 -2.57 26.15
CA HIS A 176 -7.04 -1.47 25.69
C HIS A 176 -6.34 -0.67 24.59
N LEU A 177 -7.12 0.00 23.76
CA LEU A 177 -6.64 0.99 22.81
C LEU A 177 -6.12 2.24 23.55
N PRO A 178 -5.09 2.92 23.01
CA PRO A 178 -4.73 4.24 23.47
C PRO A 178 -5.92 5.21 23.38
N GLU A 179 -5.96 6.20 24.27
CA GLU A 179 -7.01 7.22 24.26
C GLU A 179 -7.09 7.95 22.92
N GLY A 180 -8.30 8.05 22.36
CA GLY A 180 -8.55 8.73 21.09
C GLY A 180 -8.23 7.92 19.83
N GLU A 181 -7.69 6.71 19.95
CA GLU A 181 -7.38 5.84 18.80
C GLU A 181 -8.57 4.94 18.43
N THR A 182 -8.71 4.68 17.12
CA THR A 182 -9.51 3.55 16.63
C THR A 182 -8.64 2.30 16.46
N ILE A 183 -9.26 1.12 16.32
CA ILE A 183 -8.50 -0.13 16.16
C ILE A 183 -7.71 -0.12 14.84
N GLU A 184 -8.28 0.45 13.78
CA GLU A 184 -7.69 0.58 12.46
C GLU A 184 -6.52 1.57 12.47
N SER A 185 -6.72 2.75 13.06
CA SER A 185 -5.65 3.77 13.14
C SER A 185 -4.46 3.28 13.95
N TYR A 186 -4.73 2.62 15.09
CA TYR A 186 -3.66 2.06 15.92
C TYR A 186 -2.96 0.87 15.26
N ALA A 187 -3.71 -0.02 14.58
CA ALA A 187 -3.12 -1.12 13.81
C ALA A 187 -2.20 -0.60 12.69
N ASN A 188 -2.63 0.41 11.93
CA ASN A 188 -1.81 1.01 10.88
C ASN A 188 -0.52 1.65 11.44
N LYS A 189 -0.61 2.36 12.57
CA LYS A 189 0.57 2.92 13.27
C LYS A 189 1.54 1.83 13.70
N LEU A 190 1.03 0.77 14.33
CA LEU A 190 1.83 -0.39 14.72
C LEU A 190 2.50 -1.05 13.52
N PHE A 191 1.73 -1.36 12.49
CA PHE A 191 2.19 -2.01 11.27
C PHE A 191 3.37 -1.27 10.63
N ASN A 192 3.22 0.04 10.45
CA ASN A 192 4.24 0.88 9.84
C ASN A 192 5.45 1.08 10.74
N GLN A 193 5.25 1.24 12.06
CA GLN A 193 6.35 1.45 12.99
C GLN A 193 7.20 0.19 13.19
N LEU A 194 6.57 -0.98 13.23
CA LEU A 194 7.25 -2.27 13.35
C LEU A 194 7.85 -2.72 12.02
N GLY A 195 7.37 -2.18 10.90
CA GLY A 195 7.89 -2.50 9.57
C GLY A 195 7.55 -3.93 9.17
N ILE A 196 6.31 -4.33 9.41
CA ILE A 196 5.84 -5.71 9.22
C ILE A 196 5.85 -6.06 7.72
N GLY A 197 6.49 -7.17 7.40
CA GLY A 197 6.67 -7.68 6.04
C GLY A 197 7.91 -7.17 5.32
N ASN A 198 8.05 -7.54 4.06
CA ASN A 198 9.14 -7.06 3.23
C ASN A 198 8.86 -5.62 2.75
N LYS A 199 9.77 -4.69 3.03
CA LYS A 199 9.68 -3.28 2.63
C LYS A 199 9.44 -3.03 1.13
N LYS A 200 9.93 -3.93 0.25
CA LYS A 200 9.77 -3.79 -1.20
C LYS A 200 8.45 -4.40 -1.68
N GLU A 201 8.08 -5.54 -1.12
CA GLU A 201 6.90 -6.28 -1.54
C GLU A 201 5.63 -5.79 -0.83
N ASN A 202 5.75 -5.11 0.32
CA ASN A 202 4.64 -4.68 1.17
C ASN A 202 3.69 -5.84 1.52
N ASN A 203 4.25 -6.98 1.89
CA ASN A 203 3.54 -8.24 2.13
C ASN A 203 3.46 -8.62 3.62
N GLY A 204 3.28 -7.62 4.49
CA GLY A 204 3.01 -7.85 5.91
C GLY A 204 1.51 -7.98 6.19
N ILE A 205 1.18 -8.70 7.26
CA ILE A 205 -0.15 -8.74 7.88
C ILE A 205 0.01 -8.55 9.38
N LEU A 206 -0.83 -7.72 9.97
CA LEU A 206 -0.97 -7.60 11.42
C LEU A 206 -2.40 -7.93 11.82
N TYR A 207 -2.58 -8.93 12.69
CA TYR A 207 -3.84 -9.13 13.39
C TYR A 207 -3.76 -8.54 14.79
N LEU A 208 -4.42 -7.40 14.98
CA LEU A 208 -4.47 -6.68 16.25
C LEU A 208 -5.78 -6.98 16.99
N ILE A 209 -5.67 -7.29 18.27
CA ILE A 209 -6.81 -7.57 19.15
C ILE A 209 -6.72 -6.67 20.39
N SER A 210 -7.73 -5.83 20.61
CA SER A 210 -7.94 -5.11 21.87
C SER A 210 -9.04 -5.78 22.68
N VAL A 211 -8.65 -6.40 23.79
CA VAL A 211 -9.54 -7.26 24.60
C VAL A 211 -10.61 -6.44 25.31
N GLY A 212 -10.20 -5.38 26.01
CA GLY A 212 -11.10 -4.53 26.79
C GLY A 212 -12.06 -3.70 25.94
N ASP A 213 -11.67 -3.37 24.70
CA ASP A 213 -12.55 -2.69 23.74
C ASP A 213 -13.43 -3.65 22.94
N ARG A 214 -13.18 -4.97 23.04
CA ARG A 214 -13.79 -6.01 22.19
C ARG A 214 -13.70 -5.68 20.70
N LYS A 215 -12.55 -5.13 20.28
CA LYS A 215 -12.24 -4.77 18.89
C LYS A 215 -11.08 -5.59 18.38
N PHE A 216 -11.11 -5.89 17.09
CA PHE A 216 -10.01 -6.54 16.39
C PHE A 216 -9.96 -6.02 14.96
N HIS A 217 -8.77 -5.99 14.40
CA HIS A 217 -8.54 -5.51 13.03
C HIS A 217 -7.40 -6.31 12.41
N LEU A 218 -7.48 -6.51 11.10
CA LEU A 218 -6.43 -7.16 10.34
C LEU A 218 -5.91 -6.15 9.30
N GLU A 219 -4.73 -5.61 9.57
CA GLU A 219 -4.03 -4.69 8.68
C GLU A 219 -3.28 -5.50 7.63
N VAL A 220 -3.49 -5.18 6.36
CA VAL A 220 -2.88 -5.87 5.21
C VAL A 220 -1.98 -4.88 4.47
N GLY A 221 -0.74 -5.28 4.20
CA GLY A 221 0.16 -4.50 3.36
C GLY A 221 -0.29 -4.50 1.89
N TYR A 222 -0.02 -3.39 1.20
CA TYR A 222 -0.42 -3.14 -0.19
C TYR A 222 -0.08 -4.27 -1.19
N GLY A 223 0.99 -5.03 -0.95
CA GLY A 223 1.39 -6.15 -1.79
C GLY A 223 0.45 -7.36 -1.73
N LEU A 224 -0.47 -7.38 -0.77
CA LEU A 224 -1.42 -8.47 -0.55
C LEU A 224 -2.88 -8.03 -0.75
N GLU A 225 -3.17 -6.76 -1.06
CA GLU A 225 -4.54 -6.24 -1.20
C GLU A 225 -5.36 -6.96 -2.29
N SER A 226 -4.71 -7.38 -3.36
CA SER A 226 -5.35 -8.16 -4.44
C SER A 226 -5.72 -9.59 -4.02
N LEU A 227 -5.19 -10.08 -2.90
CA LEU A 227 -5.50 -11.40 -2.32
C LEU A 227 -6.44 -11.28 -1.12
N LEU A 228 -6.20 -10.25 -0.31
CA LEU A 228 -6.90 -9.94 0.91
C LEU A 228 -7.39 -8.48 0.84
N PRO A 229 -8.32 -8.16 -0.06
CA PRO A 229 -8.96 -6.84 -0.06
C PRO A 229 -9.81 -6.68 1.19
N ASP A 230 -10.11 -5.43 1.57
CA ASP A 230 -10.88 -5.10 2.79
C ASP A 230 -12.13 -5.95 2.98
N ALA A 231 -12.95 -6.10 1.93
CA ALA A 231 -14.17 -6.91 1.99
C ALA A 231 -13.90 -8.38 2.34
N LYS A 232 -12.79 -8.94 1.86
CA LYS A 232 -12.38 -10.33 2.15
C LYS A 232 -11.86 -10.45 3.59
N VAL A 233 -11.12 -9.45 4.04
CA VAL A 233 -10.62 -9.37 5.41
C VAL A 233 -11.79 -9.29 6.38
N ASP A 234 -12.74 -8.39 6.13
CA ASP A 234 -13.96 -8.22 6.91
C ASP A 234 -14.76 -9.52 6.99
N ASP A 235 -14.95 -10.22 5.88
CA ASP A 235 -15.63 -11.52 5.85
C ASP A 235 -14.92 -12.59 6.72
N ILE A 236 -13.59 -12.55 6.78
CA ILE A 236 -12.80 -13.50 7.58
C ILE A 236 -12.94 -13.19 9.08
N ILE A 237 -12.68 -11.95 9.48
CA ILE A 237 -12.61 -11.59 10.90
C ILE A 237 -14.00 -11.44 11.53
N ASN A 238 -15.01 -11.04 10.75
CA ASN A 238 -16.41 -10.97 11.19
C ASN A 238 -17.19 -12.26 10.93
N ASN A 239 -16.50 -13.34 10.54
CA ASN A 239 -17.12 -14.65 10.44
C ASN A 239 -17.82 -15.01 11.76
N ARG A 240 -19.06 -15.50 11.69
CA ARG A 240 -19.87 -15.82 12.86
C ARG A 240 -19.13 -16.66 13.90
N GLN A 241 -18.35 -17.66 13.49
CA GLN A 241 -17.62 -18.52 14.43
C GLN A 241 -16.49 -17.77 15.14
N VAL A 242 -15.80 -16.87 14.44
CA VAL A 242 -14.75 -16.01 15.02
C VAL A 242 -15.37 -15.08 16.05
N VAL A 243 -16.44 -14.38 15.66
CA VAL A 243 -17.17 -13.45 16.55
C VAL A 243 -17.74 -14.16 17.77
N ASP A 244 -18.33 -15.35 17.58
CA ASP A 244 -18.87 -16.15 18.68
C ASP A 244 -17.75 -16.64 19.63
N ASP A 245 -16.59 -17.04 19.12
CA ASP A 245 -15.45 -17.40 19.97
C ASP A 245 -14.96 -16.19 20.79
N PHE A 246 -14.82 -15.01 20.20
CA PHE A 246 -14.44 -13.78 20.91
C PHE A 246 -15.48 -13.33 21.95
N LYS A 247 -16.78 -13.51 21.68
CA LYS A 247 -17.85 -13.23 22.64
C LYS A 247 -17.81 -14.15 23.86
N ASN A 248 -17.36 -15.39 23.68
CA ASN A 248 -17.24 -16.38 24.74
C ASN A 248 -15.82 -16.41 25.35
N ASP A 249 -15.03 -15.37 25.14
CA ASP A 249 -13.65 -15.21 25.61
C ASP A 249 -12.71 -16.37 25.18
N LYS A 250 -13.07 -17.07 24.09
CA LYS A 250 -12.28 -18.13 23.43
C LYS A 250 -11.32 -17.53 22.42
N TYR A 251 -10.50 -16.58 22.86
CA TYR A 251 -9.64 -15.78 21.96
C TYR A 251 -8.66 -16.62 21.16
N SER A 252 -8.01 -17.61 21.79
CA SER A 252 -7.11 -18.53 21.10
C SER A 252 -7.80 -19.26 19.93
N GLN A 253 -9.03 -19.73 20.13
CA GLN A 253 -9.81 -20.40 19.07
C GLN A 253 -10.23 -19.43 17.97
N GLY A 254 -10.65 -18.21 18.32
CA GLY A 254 -10.99 -17.21 17.33
C GLY A 254 -9.79 -16.80 16.46
N VAL A 255 -8.62 -16.62 17.07
CA VAL A 255 -7.36 -16.39 16.36
C VAL A 255 -7.04 -17.57 15.43
N ASP A 256 -7.15 -18.80 15.92
CA ASP A 256 -6.89 -20.01 15.13
C ASP A 256 -7.69 -20.05 13.82
N ARG A 257 -8.98 -19.70 13.89
CA ARG A 257 -9.87 -19.65 12.71
C ARG A 257 -9.45 -18.59 11.72
N VAL A 258 -9.04 -17.41 12.18
CA VAL A 258 -8.55 -16.34 11.30
C VAL A 258 -7.29 -16.81 10.59
N LEU A 259 -6.34 -17.41 11.33
CA LEU A 259 -5.10 -17.97 10.76
C LEU A 259 -5.39 -19.03 9.68
N ASP A 260 -6.33 -19.94 9.93
CA ASP A 260 -6.71 -20.99 8.97
C ASP A 260 -7.29 -20.46 7.67
N LYS A 261 -7.88 -19.26 7.68
CA LYS A 261 -8.40 -18.60 6.48
C LYS A 261 -7.33 -17.78 5.77
N VAL A 262 -6.53 -17.03 6.53
CA VAL A 262 -5.54 -16.09 5.99
C VAL A 262 -4.34 -16.82 5.44
N PHE A 263 -3.79 -17.80 6.16
CA PHE A 263 -2.54 -18.45 5.79
C PHE A 263 -2.56 -19.10 4.39
N PRO A 264 -3.58 -19.90 4.00
CA PRO A 264 -3.61 -20.49 2.67
C PRO A 264 -3.65 -19.46 1.53
N ILE A 265 -4.25 -18.29 1.77
CA ILE A 265 -4.34 -17.20 0.78
C ILE A 265 -2.95 -16.64 0.50
N ILE A 266 -2.20 -16.30 1.56
CA ILE A 266 -0.89 -15.64 1.43
C ILE A 266 0.29 -16.59 1.22
N ASN A 267 0.12 -17.87 1.56
CA ASN A 267 1.16 -18.90 1.43
C ASN A 267 1.18 -19.57 0.05
N SER A 268 0.37 -19.13 -0.92
CA SER A 268 0.47 -19.66 -2.28
C SER A 268 1.45 -18.82 -3.12
N LYS A 269 2.48 -19.46 -3.70
CA LYS A 269 3.41 -18.80 -4.64
C LYS A 269 2.66 -18.11 -5.78
N THR A 270 1.53 -18.68 -6.22
CA THR A 270 0.64 -18.09 -7.21
C THR A 270 -0.06 -16.85 -6.71
N ALA A 271 -0.49 -16.78 -5.46
CA ALA A 271 -1.13 -15.59 -4.91
C ALA A 271 -0.19 -14.39 -4.92
N LEU A 272 1.09 -14.55 -4.54
CA LEU A 272 2.05 -13.43 -4.63
C LEU A 272 2.28 -12.97 -6.07
N VAL A 273 2.29 -13.90 -7.03
CA VAL A 273 2.41 -13.59 -8.46
C VAL A 273 1.12 -12.92 -8.98
N ASP A 274 -0.05 -13.43 -8.61
CA ASP A 274 -1.36 -12.87 -8.97
C ASP A 274 -1.52 -11.46 -8.39
N ALA A 275 -1.00 -11.24 -7.18
CA ALA A 275 -1.03 -9.93 -6.52
C ALA A 275 -0.11 -8.91 -7.20
N MET A 276 1.11 -9.36 -7.54
CA MET A 276 2.03 -8.56 -8.34
C MET A 276 1.41 -8.19 -9.69
N ILE A 277 0.71 -9.12 -10.35
CA ILE A 277 0.02 -8.85 -11.63
C ILE A 277 -1.10 -7.81 -11.45
N ALA A 278 -1.93 -7.95 -10.42
CA ALA A 278 -3.02 -7.01 -10.14
C ALA A 278 -2.49 -5.58 -9.88
N ASN A 279 -1.49 -5.44 -9.01
CA ASN A 279 -0.91 -4.13 -8.69
C ASN A 279 -0.25 -3.47 -9.92
N LEU A 280 0.39 -4.25 -10.80
CA LEU A 280 0.95 -3.73 -12.06
C LEU A 280 -0.13 -3.26 -13.04
N HIS A 281 -1.32 -3.88 -13.01
CA HIS A 281 -2.46 -3.43 -13.81
C HIS A 281 -3.05 -2.13 -13.26
N ASP A 282 -3.17 -2.00 -11.95
CA ASP A 282 -3.68 -0.77 -11.32
C ASP A 282 -2.70 0.40 -11.53
N GLU A 283 -1.39 0.18 -11.44
CA GLU A 283 -0.36 1.18 -11.76
C GLU A 283 -0.44 1.64 -13.23
N LYS A 284 -0.81 0.73 -14.15
CA LYS A 284 -1.03 1.06 -15.57
C LYS A 284 -2.29 1.89 -15.79
N GLN A 285 -3.34 1.69 -14.99
CA GLN A 285 -4.60 2.43 -15.12
C GLN A 285 -4.55 3.84 -14.52
N GLN A 286 -3.60 4.11 -13.62
CA GLN A 286 -3.43 5.41 -12.96
C GLN A 286 -2.45 6.37 -13.69
N LYS A 287 -1.79 5.94 -14.77
CA LYS A 287 -0.79 6.70 -15.56
C LYS A 287 -1.26 7.01 -16.99
#